data_AF-A0A1C6F5J4-F1
#
_entry.id   AF-A0A1C6F5J4-F1
#
_cell.length_a   1.000
_cell.length_b   1.000
_cell.length_c   1.000
_cell.angle_alpha   90.00
_cell.angle_beta   90.00
_cell.angle_gamma   90.00
#
_symmetry.space_group_name_H-M   'P 1'
#
loop_
_entity.id
_entity.type
_entity.pdbx_description
1 polymer ?
#
loop_
_entity_poly.entity_id
_entity_poly.type
_entity_poly.pdbx_seq_one_letter_code
_entity_poly.pdbx_strand_id
1 'polypeptide(L)'
;MILRSTNDKRYFLEEEITLIEFINSVIEKDEDKELKYYGVHLLENISTRNMVLYYQNGELKSHHTTFCKFEYKDYLNSLIDKGYFCDYIKVKHINSFDKDNNEKEKKIKLQQVEKDLSDSIEEMIKEMQIESNRREVKEKFRWDRKNTTEKDIKDALKVVIEDYEKLKDNYSNLNFSFEREVEMNKKLNEKIKWLEYKLDLLTKRTERAREIRRRSLGVKGESRFRI
;
A
#
# COMPACT_ATOMS: atom_id res chain seq x y z
N MET A 1 1.39 8.48 -8.49
CA MET A 1 0.69 9.29 -7.46
C MET A 1 0.07 10.51 -8.13
N ILE A 2 -1.24 10.62 -8.30
CA ILE A 2 -1.79 11.78 -9.06
C ILE A 2 -2.22 12.89 -8.10
N LEU A 3 -1.48 14.02 -8.14
CA LEU A 3 -1.80 15.26 -7.45
C LEU A 3 -2.85 16.05 -8.24
N ARG A 4 -4.06 16.23 -7.68
CA ARG A 4 -5.08 17.13 -8.25
C ARG A 4 -5.04 18.47 -7.50
N SER A 5 -4.89 19.56 -8.26
CA SER A 5 -4.90 20.94 -7.75
C SER A 5 -6.28 21.29 -7.16
N THR A 6 -6.31 21.78 -5.93
CA THR A 6 -7.48 22.45 -5.35
C THR A 6 -7.00 23.57 -4.41
N ASN A 7 -7.14 24.82 -4.86
CA ASN A 7 -6.78 26.08 -4.18
C ASN A 7 -5.28 26.23 -3.83
N ASP A 8 -4.44 26.18 -4.85
CA ASP A 8 -2.99 26.25 -4.69
C ASP A 8 -2.53 27.72 -4.66
N LYS A 9 -1.50 28.02 -3.85
CA LYS A 9 -0.86 29.33 -3.87
C LYS A 9 -0.11 29.48 -5.20
N ARG A 10 -0.41 30.55 -5.93
CA ARG A 10 0.25 30.89 -7.19
C ARG A 10 1.42 31.83 -6.93
N TYR A 11 2.55 31.52 -7.52
CA TYR A 11 3.79 32.26 -7.46
C TYR A 11 4.20 32.66 -8.87
N PHE A 12 5.02 33.70 -8.99
CA PHE A 12 5.47 34.23 -10.27
C PHE A 12 7.00 34.30 -10.31
N LEU A 13 7.56 33.92 -11.44
CA LEU A 13 8.97 34.04 -11.77
C LEU A 13 9.26 35.42 -12.34
N GLU A 14 10.42 35.97 -12.00
CA GLU A 14 10.84 37.30 -12.48
C GLU A 14 11.22 37.27 -13.97
N GLU A 15 11.82 36.18 -14.41
CA GLU A 15 12.32 35.97 -15.78
C GLU A 15 11.73 34.69 -16.40
N GLU A 16 11.81 34.61 -17.73
CA GLU A 16 11.50 33.37 -18.45
C GLU A 16 12.66 32.40 -18.25
N ILE A 17 12.35 31.21 -17.73
CA ILE A 17 13.35 30.18 -17.44
C ILE A 17 12.91 28.85 -18.03
N THR A 18 13.89 27.98 -18.23
CA THR A 18 13.69 26.59 -18.62
C THR A 18 13.26 25.73 -17.43
N LEU A 19 12.72 24.55 -17.70
CA LEU A 19 12.35 23.59 -16.66
C LEU A 19 13.55 23.18 -15.79
N ILE A 20 14.73 22.99 -16.39
CA ILE A 20 15.96 22.67 -15.64
C ILE A 20 16.38 23.80 -14.71
N GLU A 21 16.28 25.05 -15.17
CA GLU A 21 16.57 26.22 -14.35
C GLU A 21 15.55 26.36 -13.21
N PHE A 22 14.27 26.09 -13.46
CA PHE A 22 13.25 26.07 -12.42
C PHE A 22 13.56 25.03 -11.34
N ILE A 23 13.92 23.80 -11.73
CA ILE A 23 14.29 22.75 -10.78
C ILE A 23 15.47 23.21 -9.91
N ASN A 24 16.54 23.74 -10.52
CA ASN A 24 17.74 24.12 -9.79
C ASN A 24 17.57 25.39 -8.94
N SER A 25 16.76 26.35 -9.40
CA SER A 25 16.63 27.66 -8.75
C SER A 25 15.51 27.72 -7.71
N VAL A 26 14.44 26.93 -7.89
CA VAL A 26 13.27 26.93 -7.02
C VAL A 26 13.21 25.65 -6.20
N ILE A 27 13.14 24.48 -6.86
CA ILE A 27 12.89 23.21 -6.18
C ILE A 27 14.08 22.79 -5.33
N GLU A 28 15.28 22.76 -5.89
CA GLU A 28 16.48 22.26 -5.20
C GLU A 28 16.89 23.16 -4.03
N LYS A 29 16.52 24.44 -4.07
CA LYS A 29 16.74 25.43 -3.01
C LYS A 29 15.67 25.42 -1.91
N ASP A 30 14.54 24.74 -2.12
CA ASP A 30 13.49 24.63 -1.10
C ASP A 30 13.86 23.55 -0.07
N GLU A 31 14.04 23.94 1.19
CA GLU A 31 14.37 23.02 2.29
C GLU A 31 13.28 21.95 2.51
N ASP A 32 12.03 22.29 2.20
CA ASP A 32 10.87 21.40 2.37
C ASP A 32 10.50 20.68 1.05
N LYS A 33 11.40 20.62 0.06
CA LYS A 33 11.10 20.06 -1.27
C LYS A 33 10.57 18.63 -1.26
N GLU A 34 10.93 17.83 -0.25
CA GLU A 34 10.42 16.46 -0.11
C GLU A 34 8.95 16.38 0.33
N LEU A 35 8.42 17.45 0.91
CA LEU A 35 7.06 17.52 1.46
C LEU A 35 6.10 18.31 0.56
N LYS A 36 6.61 18.89 -0.53
CA LYS A 36 5.88 19.79 -1.42
C LYS A 36 5.72 19.22 -2.82
N TYR A 37 4.79 19.80 -3.56
CA TYR A 37 4.70 19.63 -5.00
C TYR A 37 4.72 20.98 -5.70
N TYR A 38 5.16 20.95 -6.96
CA TYR A 38 5.32 22.14 -7.80
C TYR A 38 4.58 21.94 -9.10
N GLY A 39 3.58 22.77 -9.38
CA GLY A 39 2.83 22.78 -10.64
C GLY A 39 3.38 23.85 -11.58
N VAL A 40 3.84 23.49 -12.77
CA VAL A 40 4.31 24.40 -13.82
C VAL A 40 3.60 24.12 -15.14
N HIS A 41 3.48 25.15 -15.98
CA HIS A 41 2.99 25.01 -17.33
C HIS A 41 4.15 25.13 -18.31
N LEU A 42 4.25 24.23 -19.29
CA LEU A 42 5.20 24.37 -20.40
C LEU A 42 4.62 25.30 -21.47
N LEU A 43 5.46 26.16 -22.05
CA LEU A 43 5.08 27.02 -23.18
C LEU A 43 5.07 26.26 -24.51
N GLU A 44 5.90 25.21 -24.64
CA GLU A 44 5.85 24.32 -25.80
C GLU A 44 4.54 23.54 -25.81
N ASN A 45 3.99 23.36 -27.02
CA ASN A 45 2.59 23.07 -27.30
C ASN A 45 2.18 21.63 -26.94
N ILE A 46 2.34 21.25 -25.68
CA ILE A 46 1.84 20.01 -25.09
C ILE A 46 0.57 20.39 -24.34
N SER A 47 -0.43 20.81 -25.12
CA SER A 47 -1.83 20.90 -24.71
C SER A 47 -2.06 21.51 -23.33
N THR A 48 -2.05 22.83 -23.13
CA THR A 48 -2.73 23.55 -22.01
C THR A 48 -2.72 22.94 -20.59
N ARG A 49 -1.75 22.09 -20.24
CA ARG A 49 -1.84 21.21 -19.07
C ARG A 49 -0.71 21.49 -18.10
N ASN A 50 -0.97 21.15 -16.84
CA ASN A 50 -0.06 21.37 -15.72
C ASN A 50 0.88 20.17 -15.59
N MET A 51 2.19 20.42 -15.63
CA MET A 51 3.21 19.50 -15.16
C MET A 51 3.34 19.63 -13.64
N VAL A 52 3.32 18.52 -12.93
CA VAL A 52 3.51 18.50 -11.47
C VAL A 52 4.80 17.76 -11.13
N LEU A 53 5.68 18.40 -10.38
CA LEU A 53 6.96 17.90 -9.91
C LEU A 53 6.92 17.68 -8.39
N TYR A 54 7.48 16.57 -7.91
CA TYR A 54 7.54 16.22 -6.48
C TYR A 54 8.62 15.17 -6.22
N TYR A 55 9.12 15.09 -4.99
CA TYR A 55 10.05 14.01 -4.61
C TYR A 55 9.31 12.79 -4.09
N GLN A 56 9.83 11.61 -4.42
CA GLN A 56 9.44 10.35 -3.82
C GLN A 56 10.70 9.54 -3.55
N ASN A 57 10.93 9.17 -2.29
CA ASN A 57 12.11 8.41 -1.86
C ASN A 57 13.45 9.04 -2.30
N GLY A 58 13.56 10.37 -2.21
CA GLY A 58 14.76 11.12 -2.61
C GLY A 58 14.91 11.35 -4.12
N GLU A 59 14.00 10.84 -4.95
CA GLU A 59 14.04 11.04 -6.41
C GLU A 59 12.96 12.02 -6.86
N LEU A 60 13.34 12.98 -7.72
CA LEU A 60 12.40 13.89 -8.37
C LEU A 60 11.59 13.13 -9.42
N LYS A 61 10.26 13.19 -9.29
CA LYS A 61 9.30 12.58 -10.21
C LYS A 61 8.38 13.63 -10.79
N SER A 62 7.80 13.31 -11.93
CA SER A 62 6.83 14.14 -12.62
C SER A 62 5.53 13.42 -12.88
N HIS A 63 4.45 14.17 -12.83
CA HIS A 63 3.15 13.73 -13.29
C HIS A 63 2.45 14.81 -14.10
N HIS A 64 1.49 14.34 -14.86
CA HIS A 64 0.65 15.15 -15.71
C HIS A 64 -0.77 15.14 -15.15
N THR A 65 -1.47 16.28 -15.14
CA THR A 65 -2.81 16.38 -14.53
C THR A 65 -3.90 15.55 -15.24
N THR A 66 -3.75 15.24 -16.52
CA THR A 66 -4.70 14.42 -17.32
C THR A 66 -4.29 12.96 -17.58
N PHE A 67 -3.70 12.27 -16.61
CA PHE A 67 -3.52 10.80 -16.65
C PHE A 67 -2.65 10.23 -17.80
N CYS A 68 -1.97 11.06 -18.58
CA CYS A 68 -1.03 10.61 -19.61
C CYS A 68 0.35 10.34 -19.00
N LYS A 69 1.05 9.31 -19.51
CA LYS A 69 2.45 9.07 -19.16
C LYS A 69 3.28 10.30 -19.56
N PHE A 70 4.03 10.86 -18.62
CA PHE A 70 4.75 12.11 -18.81
C PHE A 70 6.02 12.13 -17.97
N GLU A 71 7.18 12.22 -18.62
CA GLU A 71 8.50 12.25 -17.98
C GLU A 71 9.13 13.64 -18.17
N TYR A 72 9.41 14.35 -17.07
CA TYR A 72 9.96 15.72 -17.12
C TYR A 72 11.34 15.80 -17.80
N LYS A 73 12.08 14.68 -17.81
CA LYS A 73 13.41 14.59 -18.43
C LYS A 73 13.37 14.91 -19.91
N ASP A 74 12.24 14.62 -20.57
CA ASP A 74 12.05 14.89 -22.00
C ASP A 74 11.85 16.40 -22.29
N TYR A 75 11.62 17.22 -21.26
CA TYR A 75 11.24 18.63 -21.36
C TYR A 75 12.15 19.57 -20.56
N LEU A 76 13.35 19.13 -20.20
CA LEU A 76 14.28 19.91 -19.36
C LEU A 76 14.64 21.26 -19.96
N ASN A 77 14.79 21.33 -21.28
CA ASN A 77 15.17 22.55 -21.99
C ASN A 77 13.96 23.37 -22.47
N SER A 78 12.74 22.90 -22.21
CA SER A 78 11.52 23.61 -22.59
C SER A 78 11.28 24.78 -21.64
N LEU A 79 10.82 25.91 -22.18
CA LEU A 79 10.44 27.09 -21.39
C LEU A 79 9.14 26.82 -20.61
N ILE A 80 9.08 27.33 -19.38
CA ILE A 80 7.87 27.31 -18.56
C ILE A 80 7.18 28.67 -18.52
N ASP A 81 5.87 28.67 -18.31
CA ASP A 81 5.10 29.87 -17.98
C ASP A 81 5.63 30.49 -16.69
N LYS A 82 5.53 31.82 -16.57
CA LYS A 82 6.02 32.57 -15.41
C LYS A 82 5.26 32.22 -14.14
N GLY A 83 4.03 31.74 -14.25
CA GLY A 83 3.22 31.31 -13.12
C GLY A 83 3.46 29.86 -12.73
N TYR A 84 3.72 29.60 -11.45
CA TYR A 84 3.76 28.24 -10.89
C TYR A 84 2.92 28.11 -9.62
N PHE A 85 2.56 26.87 -9.29
CA PHE A 85 1.81 26.50 -8.08
C PHE A 85 2.71 25.73 -7.12
N CYS A 86 2.59 26.00 -5.82
CA CYS A 86 3.30 25.23 -4.79
C CYS A 86 2.43 25.08 -3.53
N ASP A 87 2.29 23.84 -3.03
CA ASP A 87 1.69 23.54 -1.73
C ASP A 87 2.29 22.24 -1.16
N TYR A 88 2.08 22.01 0.14
CA TYR A 88 2.43 20.76 0.79
C TYR A 88 1.56 19.61 0.30
N ILE A 89 2.19 18.45 0.10
CA ILE A 89 1.50 17.21 -0.27
C ILE A 89 0.60 16.79 0.90
N LYS A 90 -0.71 16.82 0.69
CA LYS A 90 -1.71 16.35 1.65
C LYS A 90 -2.20 14.97 1.24
N VAL A 91 -2.65 14.16 2.19
CA VAL A 91 -3.21 12.80 1.92
C VAL A 91 -4.32 12.84 0.86
N LYS A 92 -5.15 13.89 0.88
CA LYS A 92 -6.20 14.13 -0.13
C LYS A 92 -5.68 14.40 -1.55
N HIS A 93 -4.40 14.70 -1.73
CA HIS A 93 -3.77 14.92 -3.03
C HIS A 93 -3.15 13.63 -3.58
N ILE A 94 -3.10 12.54 -2.81
CA ILE A 94 -2.45 11.29 -3.21
C ILE A 94 -3.53 10.31 -3.70
N ASN A 95 -3.72 10.22 -5.01
CA ASN A 95 -4.33 9.02 -5.61
C ASN A 95 -3.21 8.03 -5.96
N SER A 96 -3.10 6.93 -5.20
CA SER A 96 -2.29 5.79 -5.64
C SER A 96 -3.05 5.05 -6.73
N PHE A 97 -2.38 4.83 -7.86
CA PHE A 97 -2.80 3.81 -8.81
C PHE A 97 -1.64 2.83 -8.89
N ASP A 98 -1.86 1.59 -8.48
CA ASP A 98 -0.94 0.45 -8.63
C ASP A 98 -0.65 0.10 -10.11
N LYS A 99 -0.96 1.01 -11.05
CA LYS A 99 -0.89 0.77 -12.49
C LYS A 99 0.39 1.28 -13.15
N ASP A 100 1.29 1.95 -12.45
CA ASP A 100 2.62 2.34 -12.95
C ASP A 100 3.62 1.16 -12.97
N ASN A 101 3.18 0.00 -13.46
CA ASN A 101 4.05 -1.14 -13.73
C ASN A 101 3.93 -1.54 -15.20
N ASN A 102 5.10 -1.56 -15.83
CA ASN A 102 5.41 -1.86 -17.23
C ASN A 102 4.46 -2.89 -17.86
N GLU A 103 3.80 -2.56 -18.97
CA GLU A 103 2.93 -3.50 -19.72
C GLU A 103 3.66 -4.80 -20.13
N LYS A 104 4.98 -4.72 -20.35
CA LYS A 104 5.83 -5.88 -20.62
C LYS A 104 6.00 -6.79 -19.39
N GLU A 105 6.17 -6.22 -18.20
CA GLU A 105 6.20 -6.99 -16.95
C GLU A 105 4.84 -7.57 -16.59
N LYS A 106 3.74 -6.85 -16.89
CA LYS A 106 2.39 -7.37 -16.70
C LYS A 106 2.13 -8.60 -17.58
N LYS A 107 2.56 -8.60 -18.85
CA LYS A 107 2.42 -9.78 -19.73
C LYS A 107 3.23 -10.98 -19.24
N ILE A 108 4.48 -10.77 -18.81
CA ILE A 108 5.33 -11.83 -18.26
C ILE A 108 4.73 -12.37 -16.95
N LYS A 109 4.26 -11.49 -16.06
CA LYS A 109 3.57 -11.87 -14.82
C LYS A 109 2.25 -12.58 -15.09
N LEU A 110 1.48 -12.16 -16.09
CA LEU A 110 0.21 -12.81 -16.48
C LEU A 110 0.46 -14.22 -17.01
N GLN A 111 1.45 -14.42 -17.87
CA GLN A 111 1.81 -15.77 -18.37
C GLN A 111 2.30 -16.69 -17.26
N GLN A 112 3.07 -16.15 -16.32
CA GLN A 112 3.50 -16.90 -15.14
C GLN A 112 2.30 -17.27 -14.26
N VAL A 113 1.41 -16.32 -13.99
CA VAL A 113 0.19 -16.56 -13.21
C VAL A 113 -0.73 -17.56 -13.92
N GLU A 114 -0.89 -17.49 -15.24
CA GLU A 114 -1.69 -18.46 -16.01
C GLU A 114 -1.11 -19.87 -15.92
N LYS A 115 0.22 -20.00 -15.97
CA LYS A 115 0.90 -21.28 -15.79
C LYS A 115 0.74 -21.81 -14.38
N ASP A 116 0.98 -20.99 -13.37
CA ASP A 116 0.84 -21.35 -11.96
C ASP A 116 -0.62 -21.73 -11.64
N LEU A 117 -1.60 -21.04 -12.25
CA LEU A 117 -3.02 -21.36 -12.12
C LEU A 117 -3.37 -22.70 -12.80
N SER A 118 -2.81 -22.95 -13.98
CA SER A 118 -3.00 -24.22 -14.71
C SER A 118 -2.46 -25.40 -13.91
N ASP A 119 -1.25 -25.27 -13.36
CA ASP A 119 -0.62 -26.29 -12.53
C ASP A 119 -1.46 -26.55 -11.26
N SER A 120 -1.99 -25.49 -10.64
CA SER A 120 -2.86 -25.59 -9.47
C SER A 120 -4.23 -26.22 -9.78
N ILE A 121 -4.81 -25.95 -10.95
CA ILE A 121 -6.04 -26.59 -11.42
C ILE A 121 -5.81 -28.09 -11.69
N GLU A 122 -4.69 -28.46 -12.33
CA GLU A 122 -4.35 -29.87 -12.55
C GLU A 122 -4.16 -30.63 -11.23
N GLU A 123 -3.52 -30.00 -10.24
CA GLU A 123 -3.37 -30.58 -8.91
C GLU A 123 -4.73 -30.77 -8.23
N MET A 124 -5.62 -29.78 -8.29
CA MET A 124 -7.01 -29.91 -7.82
C MET A 124 -7.79 -31.04 -8.50
N ILE A 125 -7.63 -31.23 -9.81
CA ILE A 125 -8.30 -32.32 -10.55
C ILE A 125 -7.79 -33.67 -10.08
N LYS A 126 -6.47 -33.82 -9.87
CA LYS A 126 -5.86 -35.04 -9.32
C LYS A 126 -6.37 -35.32 -7.92
N GLU A 127 -6.43 -34.31 -7.05
CA GLU A 127 -6.99 -34.45 -5.70
C GLU A 127 -8.46 -34.86 -5.73
N MET A 128 -9.27 -34.25 -6.60
CA MET A 128 -10.67 -34.63 -6.79
C MET A 128 -10.84 -36.07 -7.25
N GLN A 129 -9.99 -36.57 -8.16
CA GLN A 129 -10.02 -37.97 -8.60
C GLN A 129 -9.59 -38.94 -7.50
N ILE A 130 -8.56 -38.59 -6.72
CA ILE A 130 -8.15 -39.37 -5.54
C ILE A 130 -9.30 -39.42 -4.54
N GLU A 131 -9.97 -38.30 -4.27
CA GLU A 131 -11.08 -38.22 -3.34
C GLU A 131 -12.31 -39.00 -3.84
N SER A 132 -12.58 -38.99 -5.14
CA SER A 132 -13.63 -39.80 -5.78
C SER A 132 -13.36 -41.30 -5.59
N ASN A 133 -12.14 -41.76 -5.90
CA ASN A 133 -11.74 -43.15 -5.71
C ASN A 133 -11.81 -43.56 -4.23
N ARG A 134 -11.42 -42.66 -3.31
CA ARG A 134 -11.54 -42.88 -1.85
C ARG A 134 -12.99 -43.01 -1.40
N ARG A 135 -13.90 -42.19 -1.95
CA ARG A 135 -15.34 -42.30 -1.66
C ARG A 135 -15.92 -43.62 -2.17
N GLU A 136 -15.58 -44.05 -3.37
CA GLU A 136 -16.00 -45.35 -3.90
C GLU A 136 -15.55 -46.51 -3.00
N VAL A 137 -14.29 -46.50 -2.54
CA VAL A 137 -13.77 -47.50 -1.60
C VAL A 137 -14.54 -47.46 -0.27
N LYS A 138 -14.77 -46.26 0.30
CA LYS A 138 -15.52 -46.09 1.55
C LYS A 138 -16.99 -46.53 1.41
N GLU A 139 -17.64 -46.25 0.28
CA GLU A 139 -19.04 -46.64 0.02
C GLU A 139 -19.18 -48.14 -0.21
N LYS A 140 -18.29 -48.75 -1.01
CA LYS A 140 -18.28 -50.20 -1.26
C LYS A 140 -18.16 -50.98 0.06
N PHE A 141 -17.35 -50.47 0.99
CA PHE A 141 -17.16 -51.05 2.32
C PHE A 141 -18.37 -50.85 3.25
N ARG A 142 -19.17 -49.79 3.03
CA ARG A 142 -20.33 -49.44 3.88
C ARG A 142 -21.56 -50.30 3.55
N TRP A 143 -21.72 -50.73 2.30
CA TRP A 143 -22.92 -51.42 1.82
C TRP A 143 -22.77 -52.95 1.70
N ASP A 144 -21.55 -53.49 1.60
CA ASP A 144 -21.34 -54.90 1.22
C ASP A 144 -20.56 -55.74 2.25
N ARG A 145 -20.91 -55.60 3.54
CA ARG A 145 -20.25 -56.28 4.68
C ARG A 145 -20.25 -57.82 4.62
N LYS A 146 -21.12 -58.43 3.81
CA LYS A 146 -21.24 -59.90 3.69
C LYS A 146 -20.27 -60.53 2.68
N ASN A 147 -19.72 -59.74 1.75
CA ASN A 147 -18.80 -60.19 0.69
C ASN A 147 -17.43 -59.49 0.73
N THR A 148 -17.11 -58.85 1.85
CA THR A 148 -15.86 -58.08 2.00
C THR A 148 -14.66 -59.01 2.10
N THR A 149 -13.69 -58.87 1.19
CA THR A 149 -12.44 -59.66 1.23
C THR A 149 -11.37 -59.01 2.11
N GLU A 150 -10.40 -59.80 2.59
CA GLU A 150 -9.25 -59.29 3.37
C GLU A 150 -8.50 -58.15 2.64
N LYS A 151 -8.49 -58.20 1.30
CA LYS A 151 -7.90 -57.15 0.45
C LYS A 151 -8.66 -55.82 0.58
N ASP A 152 -9.99 -55.85 0.54
CA ASP A 152 -10.82 -54.65 0.69
C ASP A 152 -10.60 -54.00 2.08
N ILE A 153 -10.42 -54.83 3.12
CA ILE A 153 -10.15 -54.36 4.49
C ILE A 153 -8.78 -53.66 4.55
N LYS A 154 -7.76 -54.23 3.92
CA LYS A 154 -6.41 -53.63 3.83
C LYS A 154 -6.42 -52.33 3.05
N ASP A 155 -7.17 -52.25 1.96
CA ASP A 155 -7.25 -51.05 1.13
C ASP A 155 -8.01 -49.92 1.86
N ALA A 156 -9.10 -50.24 2.58
CA ALA A 156 -9.79 -49.28 3.44
C ALA A 156 -8.90 -48.77 4.59
N LEU A 157 -8.14 -49.66 5.23
CA LEU A 157 -7.18 -49.28 6.28
C LEU A 157 -6.09 -48.35 5.77
N LYS A 158 -5.53 -48.60 4.57
CA LYS A 158 -4.55 -47.69 3.95
C LYS A 158 -5.12 -46.29 3.76
N VAL A 159 -6.33 -46.17 3.24
CA VAL A 159 -7.00 -44.87 3.07
C VAL A 159 -7.17 -44.15 4.41
N VAL A 160 -7.56 -44.86 5.46
CA VAL A 160 -7.73 -44.27 6.81
C VAL A 160 -6.39 -43.82 7.40
N ILE A 161 -5.32 -44.59 7.20
CA ILE A 161 -3.97 -44.23 7.66
C ILE A 161 -3.46 -42.98 6.93
N GLU A 162 -3.59 -42.94 5.60
CA GLU A 162 -3.21 -41.78 4.81
C GLU A 162 -4.02 -40.52 5.19
N ASP A 163 -5.33 -40.68 5.46
CA ASP A 163 -6.18 -39.57 5.93
C ASP A 163 -5.70 -39.05 7.28
N TYR A 164 -5.32 -39.94 8.20
CA TYR A 164 -4.79 -39.57 9.51
C TYR A 164 -3.44 -38.84 9.42
N GLU A 165 -2.53 -39.31 8.57
CA GLU A 165 -1.22 -38.67 8.36
C GLU A 165 -1.39 -37.26 7.78
N LYS A 166 -2.24 -37.10 6.74
CA LYS A 166 -2.57 -35.77 6.20
C LYS A 166 -3.18 -34.85 7.25
N LEU A 167 -4.07 -35.36 8.10
CA LEU A 167 -4.70 -34.57 9.15
C LEU A 167 -3.66 -34.09 10.19
N LYS A 168 -2.71 -34.96 10.54
CA LYS A 168 -1.63 -34.67 11.49
C LYS A 168 -0.67 -33.60 10.95
N ASP A 169 -0.32 -33.68 9.68
CA ASP A 169 0.55 -32.69 9.02
C ASP A 169 -0.16 -31.33 8.93
N ASN A 170 -1.44 -31.33 8.54
CA ASN A 170 -2.27 -30.12 8.52
C ASN A 170 -2.39 -29.48 9.90
N TYR A 171 -2.56 -30.27 10.96
CA TYR A 171 -2.61 -29.76 12.33
C TYR A 171 -1.28 -29.12 12.75
N SER A 172 -0.17 -29.76 12.40
CA SER A 172 1.18 -29.24 12.71
C SER A 172 1.45 -27.91 12.01
N ASN A 173 1.10 -27.80 10.73
CA ASN A 173 1.22 -26.56 9.95
C ASN A 173 0.31 -25.46 10.48
N LEU A 174 -0.93 -25.80 10.86
CA LEU A 174 -1.88 -24.84 11.43
C LEU A 174 -1.39 -24.32 12.78
N ASN A 175 -0.84 -25.20 13.63
CA ASN A 175 -0.27 -24.80 14.92
C ASN A 175 0.92 -23.85 14.75
N PHE A 176 1.81 -24.12 13.79
CA PHE A 176 2.93 -23.22 13.47
C PHE A 176 2.44 -21.84 13.00
N SER A 177 1.44 -21.79 12.12
CA SER A 177 0.84 -20.54 11.67
C SER A 177 0.19 -19.77 12.82
N PHE A 178 -0.54 -20.48 13.69
CA PHE A 178 -1.17 -19.90 14.87
C PHE A 178 -0.14 -19.28 15.83
N GLU A 179 0.95 -19.99 16.15
CA GLU A 179 2.03 -19.48 17.00
C GLU A 179 2.67 -18.22 16.42
N ARG A 180 2.87 -18.18 15.10
CA ARG A 180 3.39 -17.00 14.39
C ARG A 180 2.46 -15.79 14.53
N GLU A 181 1.15 -15.98 14.36
CA GLU A 181 0.16 -14.92 14.52
C GLU A 181 0.03 -14.44 15.97
N VAL A 182 0.15 -15.35 16.94
CA VAL A 182 0.21 -14.99 18.38
C VAL A 182 1.41 -14.10 18.66
N GLU A 183 2.57 -14.44 18.12
CA GLU A 183 3.80 -13.64 18.29
C GLU A 183 3.70 -12.28 17.61
N MET A 184 3.10 -12.21 16.42
CA MET A 184 2.87 -10.96 15.72
C MET A 184 1.90 -10.05 16.47
N ASN A 185 0.83 -10.61 17.05
CA ASN A 185 -0.09 -9.87 17.91
C ASN A 185 0.58 -9.31 19.16
N LYS A 186 1.49 -10.06 19.80
CA LYS A 186 2.27 -9.54 20.93
C LYS A 186 3.09 -8.30 20.53
N LYS A 187 3.82 -8.38 19.42
CA LYS A 187 4.64 -7.26 18.90
C LYS A 187 3.77 -6.05 18.53
N LEU A 188 2.59 -6.27 17.96
CA LEU A 188 1.66 -5.19 17.64
C LEU A 188 1.11 -4.51 18.90
N ASN A 189 0.75 -5.29 19.92
CA ASN A 189 0.30 -4.75 21.20
C ASN A 189 1.38 -3.92 21.90
N GLU A 190 2.65 -4.33 21.85
CA GLU A 190 3.76 -3.53 22.37
C GLU A 190 3.92 -2.20 21.61
N LYS A 191 3.79 -2.22 20.29
CA LYS A 191 3.81 -0.99 19.47
C LYS A 191 2.66 -0.06 19.80
N ILE A 192 1.44 -0.60 20.00
CA ILE A 192 0.27 0.19 20.41
C ILE A 192 0.55 0.88 21.74
N LYS A 193 1.00 0.14 22.77
CA LYS A 193 1.35 0.72 24.07
C LYS A 193 2.37 1.85 23.97
N TRP A 194 3.37 1.69 23.12
CA TRP A 194 4.38 2.74 22.90
C TRP A 194 3.81 3.97 22.20
N LEU A 195 2.92 3.79 21.22
CA LEU A 195 2.24 4.88 20.55
C LEU A 195 1.30 5.63 21.51
N GLU A 196 0.54 4.91 22.34
CA GLU A 196 -0.29 5.48 23.39
C GLU A 196 0.53 6.34 24.36
N TYR A 197 1.67 5.82 24.81
CA TYR A 197 2.61 6.58 25.65
C TYR A 197 3.12 7.85 24.96
N LYS A 198 3.51 7.78 23.69
CA LYS A 198 3.93 8.96 22.93
C LYS A 198 2.81 9.98 22.77
N LEU A 199 1.58 9.52 22.55
CA LEU A 199 0.43 10.39 22.38
C LEU A 199 0.09 11.12 23.68
N ASP A 200 0.20 10.45 24.83
CA ASP A 200 0.08 11.07 26.16
C ASP A 200 1.15 12.14 26.39
N LEU A 201 2.41 11.85 26.06
CA LEU A 201 3.50 12.85 26.15
C LEU A 201 3.23 14.09 25.29
N LEU A 202 2.78 13.90 24.05
CA LEU A 202 2.45 15.00 23.14
C LEU A 202 1.26 15.80 23.69
N THR A 203 0.23 15.14 24.18
CA THR A 203 -0.95 15.77 24.78
C THR A 203 -0.53 16.65 25.96
N LYS A 204 0.23 16.11 26.92
CA LYS A 204 0.80 16.87 28.05
C LYS A 204 1.64 18.05 27.61
N ARG A 205 2.45 17.90 26.55
CA ARG A 205 3.26 19.00 26.00
C ARG A 205 2.39 20.11 25.40
N THR A 206 1.34 19.74 24.66
CA THR A 206 0.39 20.72 24.09
C THR A 206 -0.41 21.43 25.17
N GLU A 207 -0.81 20.74 26.24
CA GLU A 207 -1.49 21.34 27.39
C GLU A 207 -0.59 22.34 28.11
N ARG A 208 0.66 21.97 28.41
CA ARG A 208 1.66 22.89 28.97
C ARG A 208 1.88 24.11 28.08
N ALA A 209 2.00 23.93 26.77
CA ALA A 209 2.16 25.04 25.83
C ALA A 209 0.93 25.97 25.80
N ARG A 210 -0.29 25.42 25.87
CA ARG A 210 -1.53 26.20 26.01
C ARG A 210 -1.58 26.95 27.33
N GLU A 211 -1.15 26.34 28.43
CA GLU A 211 -1.12 26.97 29.74
C GLU A 211 -0.11 28.12 29.81
N ILE A 212 1.09 27.94 29.26
CA ILE A 212 2.09 29.01 29.12
C ILE A 212 1.52 30.17 28.29
N ARG A 213 0.86 29.89 27.16
CA ARG A 213 0.21 30.92 26.34
C ARG A 213 -0.91 31.66 27.09
N ARG A 214 -1.74 30.95 27.88
CA ARG A 214 -2.78 31.59 28.71
C ARG A 214 -2.18 32.53 29.75
N ARG A 215 -1.07 32.12 30.38
CA ARG A 215 -0.34 32.94 31.35
C ARG A 215 0.35 34.14 30.69
N SER A 216 0.94 33.98 29.50
CA SER A 216 1.61 35.07 28.77
C SER A 216 0.64 36.08 28.16
N LEU A 217 -0.60 35.67 27.86
CA LEU A 217 -1.66 36.55 27.34
C LEU A 217 -2.44 37.28 28.45
N GLY A 218 -2.05 37.14 29.72
CA GLY A 218 -2.66 37.91 30.81
C GLY A 218 -4.15 37.62 31.05
N VAL A 219 -4.65 36.44 30.65
CA VAL A 219 -6.03 36.05 30.95
C VAL A 219 -6.11 35.66 32.44
N LYS A 220 -6.28 36.66 33.30
CA LYS A 220 -6.81 36.46 34.65
C LYS A 220 -8.15 35.76 34.48
N GLY A 221 -8.23 34.49 34.86
CA GLY A 221 -9.51 33.81 35.01
C GLY A 221 -10.38 34.64 35.95
N GLU A 222 -11.48 35.17 35.42
CA GLU A 222 -12.53 35.80 36.21
C GLU A 222 -13.10 34.74 37.15
N SER A 223 -12.50 34.70 38.33
CA SER A 223 -12.99 33.95 39.48
C SER A 223 -14.01 34.83 40.20
N ARG A 224 -15.15 35.14 39.58
CA ARG A 224 -16.27 35.80 40.27
C ARG A 224 -17.61 35.45 39.65
N PHE A 225 -18.25 34.40 40.18
CA PHE A 225 -19.64 34.48 40.61
C PHE A 225 -19.84 33.51 41.78
N ARG A 226 -19.59 34.03 43.00
CA ARG A 226 -20.46 33.76 44.14
C ARG A 226 -21.47 34.90 44.14
N ILE A 227 -22.75 34.58 43.95
CA ILE A 227 -23.86 34.67 44.93
C ILE A 227 -24.94 33.72 44.39
#